data_AF-A0A562SHA9-F1
#
_entry.id   AF-A0A562SHA9-F1
#
_cell.length_a   1.000
_cell.length_b   1.000
_cell.length_c   1.000
_cell.angle_alpha   90.00
_cell.angle_beta   90.00
_cell.angle_gamma   90.00
#
_symmetry.space_group_name_H-M   'P 1'
#
loop_
_entity.id
_entity.type
_entity.pdbx_description
1 polymer ?
#
loop_
_entity_poly.entity_id
_entity_poly.type
_entity_poly.pdbx_seq_one_letter_code
_entity_poly.pdbx_strand_id
1 'polypeptide(L)'
;MYKWVFIFSFIFFESFVYSGSFVHRLCQSNEELLYSFTLNRSRKSVCLCKEKEGAYLVYRFGTPDKIELQYPEKPDHTSWRSFIFYGEKRFGGKANAGFGDYWLSFENKHVRYRVYETWNDEDGSTAIGVEVTSNGKRIFLKGDTNSKEGTLLRLDDEAKKMVNSADDEL
;
A
#
# COMPACT_ATOMS: atom_id res chain seq x y z
N MET A 1 -62.12 -39.74 10.72
CA MET A 1 -61.76 -38.95 9.52
C MET A 1 -61.28 -37.58 10.00
N TYR A 2 -59.99 -37.43 10.31
CA TYR A 2 -59.41 -36.16 10.78
C TYR A 2 -58.33 -35.72 9.80
N LYS A 3 -58.55 -34.57 9.17
CA LYS A 3 -57.58 -33.87 8.32
C LYS A 3 -56.60 -33.13 9.22
N TRP A 4 -55.30 -33.40 9.04
CA TRP A 4 -54.24 -32.52 9.52
C TRP A 4 -53.55 -31.92 8.29
N VAL A 5 -53.59 -30.60 8.18
CA VAL A 5 -52.81 -29.84 7.21
C VAL A 5 -51.60 -29.28 7.96
N PHE A 6 -50.40 -29.79 7.65
CA PHE A 6 -49.16 -29.15 8.06
C PHE A 6 -48.68 -28.27 6.91
N ILE A 7 -48.68 -26.95 7.13
CA ILE A 7 -48.00 -25.99 6.26
C ILE A 7 -46.56 -25.88 6.78
N PHE A 8 -45.62 -26.48 6.05
CA PHE A 8 -44.19 -26.28 6.29
C PHE A 8 -43.78 -24.97 5.59
N SER A 9 -43.62 -23.91 6.36
CA SER A 9 -43.02 -22.66 5.88
C SER A 9 -41.50 -22.86 5.74
N PHE A 10 -41.03 -22.96 4.50
CA PHE A 10 -39.61 -23.04 4.18
C PHE A 10 -39.06 -21.61 4.07
N ILE A 11 -38.46 -21.10 5.14
CA ILE A 11 -37.73 -19.83 5.11
C ILE A 11 -36.40 -20.09 4.40
N PHE A 12 -36.33 -19.75 3.12
CA PHE A 12 -35.08 -19.64 2.37
C PHE A 12 -34.29 -18.45 2.95
N PHE A 13 -33.34 -18.75 3.84
CA PHE A 13 -32.37 -17.77 4.30
C PHE A 13 -31.26 -17.70 3.23
N GLU A 14 -31.49 -16.90 2.19
CA GLU A 14 -30.45 -16.60 1.20
C GLU A 14 -29.25 -15.99 1.93
N SER A 15 -28.18 -16.77 2.03
CA SER A 15 -26.92 -16.30 2.59
C SER A 15 -26.34 -15.34 1.58
N PHE A 16 -26.59 -14.04 1.77
CA PHE A 16 -25.90 -13.01 1.02
C PHE A 16 -24.42 -13.10 1.39
N VAL A 17 -23.64 -13.83 0.60
CA VAL A 17 -22.19 -13.85 0.72
C VAL A 17 -21.72 -12.47 0.33
N TYR A 18 -21.53 -11.61 1.33
CA TYR A 18 -20.76 -10.38 1.18
C TYR A 18 -19.34 -10.80 0.82
N SER A 19 -19.03 -10.85 -0.48
CA SER A 19 -17.65 -10.75 -0.96
C SER A 19 -17.17 -9.32 -0.72
N GLY A 20 -16.96 -8.97 0.54
CA GLY A 20 -16.11 -7.83 0.88
C GLY A 20 -14.73 -8.14 0.31
N SER A 21 -14.24 -7.29 -0.58
CA SER A 21 -12.84 -7.35 -0.99
C SER A 21 -11.99 -7.02 0.24
N PHE A 22 -11.61 -8.04 1.00
CA PHE A 22 -10.58 -7.88 2.01
C PHE A 22 -9.30 -7.53 1.25
N VAL A 23 -8.83 -6.29 1.40
CA VAL A 23 -7.46 -5.97 1.02
C VAL A 23 -6.59 -6.85 1.89
N HIS A 24 -5.82 -7.68 1.21
CA HIS A 24 -4.95 -8.65 1.83
C HIS A 24 -3.74 -7.92 2.40
N ARG A 25 -3.85 -7.51 3.66
CA ARG A 25 -2.79 -6.82 4.41
C ARG A 25 -1.66 -7.80 4.68
N LEU A 26 -0.43 -7.38 4.40
CA LEU A 26 0.79 -8.15 4.68
C LEU A 26 1.45 -7.74 6.01
N CYS A 27 0.82 -6.86 6.78
CA CYS A 27 1.34 -6.42 8.08
C CYS A 27 1.19 -7.52 9.14
N GLN A 28 2.15 -7.60 10.05
CA GLN A 28 2.12 -8.48 11.21
C GLN A 28 1.22 -7.90 12.33
N SER A 29 0.88 -8.70 13.33
CA SER A 29 -0.05 -8.32 14.41
C SER A 29 0.47 -7.19 15.31
N ASN A 30 1.78 -7.04 15.43
CA ASN A 30 2.47 -5.96 16.15
C ASN A 30 2.71 -4.71 15.28
N GLU A 31 2.22 -4.70 14.04
CA GLU A 31 2.40 -3.60 13.11
C GLU A 31 1.09 -2.88 12.85
N GLU A 32 1.19 -1.63 12.41
CA GLU A 32 0.12 -0.87 11.80
C GLU A 32 0.37 -0.65 10.31
N LEU A 33 -0.72 -0.61 9.55
CA LEU A 33 -0.68 -0.34 8.13
C LEU A 33 -0.54 1.18 7.89
N LEU A 34 0.49 1.57 7.13
CA LEU A 34 0.67 2.95 6.67
C LEU A 34 0.06 3.16 5.29
N TYR A 35 0.37 2.25 4.36
CA TYR A 35 -0.01 2.35 2.96
C TYR A 35 -0.08 0.97 2.31
N SER A 36 -1.11 0.70 1.51
CA SER A 36 -1.18 -0.51 0.68
C SER A 36 -2.05 -0.34 -0.55
N PHE A 37 -1.83 -1.21 -1.53
CA PHE A 37 -2.67 -1.40 -2.69
C PHE A 37 -2.41 -2.76 -3.34
N THR A 38 -3.33 -3.22 -4.17
CA THR A 38 -3.18 -4.41 -5.02
C THR A 38 -2.67 -4.01 -6.41
N LEU A 39 -1.82 -4.82 -7.03
CA LEU A 39 -1.39 -4.60 -8.41
C LEU A 39 -2.54 -4.84 -9.40
N ASN A 40 -2.58 -4.04 -10.45
CA ASN A 40 -3.48 -4.28 -11.58
C ASN A 40 -3.21 -5.66 -12.18
N ARG A 41 -4.30 -6.39 -12.47
CA ARG A 41 -4.27 -7.73 -13.12
C ARG A 41 -3.53 -8.80 -12.32
N SER A 42 -3.40 -8.63 -11.00
CA SER A 42 -2.75 -9.58 -10.10
C SER A 42 -3.46 -9.58 -8.74
N ARG A 43 -3.30 -10.65 -7.96
CA ARG A 43 -3.75 -10.70 -6.56
C ARG A 43 -2.66 -10.25 -5.57
N LYS A 44 -1.53 -9.75 -6.07
CA LYS A 44 -0.40 -9.34 -5.24
C LYS A 44 -0.61 -7.94 -4.69
N SER A 45 -0.37 -7.79 -3.40
CA SER A 45 -0.41 -6.52 -2.68
C SER A 45 0.99 -5.97 -2.46
N VAL A 46 1.07 -4.65 -2.39
CA VAL A 46 2.16 -3.89 -1.79
C VAL A 46 1.66 -3.39 -0.44
N CYS A 47 2.45 -3.56 0.61
CA CYS A 47 2.16 -3.03 1.93
C CYS A 47 3.39 -2.35 2.52
N LEU A 48 3.16 -1.18 3.10
CA LEU A 48 4.09 -0.48 3.94
C LEU A 48 3.51 -0.49 5.36
N CYS A 49 4.23 -1.11 6.28
CA CYS A 49 3.80 -1.29 7.66
C CYS A 49 4.86 -0.67 8.58
N LYS A 50 4.44 -0.11 9.71
CA LYS A 50 5.36 0.22 10.79
C LYS A 50 4.99 -0.54 12.05
N GLU A 51 5.98 -0.84 12.87
CA GLU A 51 5.74 -1.33 14.23
C GLU A 51 4.93 -0.27 15.01
N LYS A 52 4.02 -0.71 15.88
CA LYS A 52 3.04 0.17 16.55
C LYS A 52 3.66 1.27 17.42
N GLU A 53 4.81 1.02 18.02
CA GLU A 53 5.60 2.03 18.76
C GLU A 53 6.59 2.78 17.85
N GLY A 54 6.60 2.47 16.55
CA GLY A 54 7.42 3.13 15.55
C GLY A 54 8.86 2.63 15.51
N ALA A 55 9.14 1.45 16.07
CA ALA A 55 10.49 0.88 16.12
C ALA A 55 11.09 0.72 14.71
N TYR A 56 10.32 0.22 13.74
CA TYR A 56 10.80 -0.01 12.38
C TYR A 56 9.74 0.27 11.33
N LEU A 57 10.20 0.47 10.09
CA LEU A 57 9.41 0.51 8.87
C LEU A 57 9.72 -0.74 8.04
N VAL A 58 8.71 -1.37 7.45
CA VAL A 58 8.88 -2.54 6.60
C VAL A 58 7.99 -2.46 5.35
N TYR A 59 8.59 -2.77 4.21
CA TYR A 59 7.93 -2.98 2.94
C TYR A 59 7.69 -4.48 2.73
N ARG A 60 6.50 -4.84 2.22
CA ARG A 60 6.19 -6.21 1.78
C ARG A 60 5.45 -6.23 0.46
N PHE A 61 5.78 -7.24 -0.33
CA PHE A 61 5.12 -7.54 -1.59
C PHE A 61 4.79 -9.02 -1.69
N GLY A 62 3.59 -9.35 -2.15
CA GLY A 62 3.15 -10.73 -2.35
C GLY A 62 1.66 -10.92 -2.09
N THR A 63 1.30 -12.11 -1.61
CA THR A 63 -0.05 -12.50 -1.21
C THR A 63 -0.07 -12.84 0.28
N PRO A 64 -1.22 -12.92 0.97
CA PRO A 64 -1.28 -13.34 2.38
C PRO A 64 -0.58 -14.67 2.63
N ASP A 65 -0.78 -15.61 1.71
CA ASP A 65 -0.25 -16.96 1.81
C ASP A 65 1.27 -17.00 1.54
N LYS A 66 1.80 -15.96 0.90
CA LYS A 66 3.19 -15.92 0.44
C LYS A 66 3.70 -14.50 0.28
N ILE A 67 4.53 -14.06 1.22
CA ILE A 67 5.37 -12.88 1.05
C ILE A 67 6.50 -13.25 0.07
N GLU A 68 6.57 -12.54 -1.05
CA GLU A 68 7.59 -12.74 -2.09
C GLU A 68 8.81 -11.85 -1.86
N LEU A 69 8.60 -10.68 -1.26
CA LEU A 69 9.65 -9.74 -0.89
C LEU A 69 9.28 -9.03 0.41
N GLN A 70 10.21 -9.03 1.35
CA GLN A 70 10.19 -8.20 2.54
C GLN A 70 11.47 -7.36 2.55
N TYR A 71 11.34 -6.08 2.90
CA TYR A 71 12.49 -5.21 3.05
C TYR A 71 12.29 -4.23 4.23
N PRO A 72 13.29 -4.08 5.12
CA PRO A 72 14.49 -4.91 5.24
C PRO A 72 14.16 -6.38 5.52
N GLU A 73 15.08 -7.30 5.22
CA GLU A 73 14.84 -8.73 5.46
C GLU A 73 14.55 -9.03 6.93
N LYS A 74 15.23 -8.31 7.84
CA LYS A 74 15.02 -8.35 9.28
C LYS A 74 14.75 -6.92 9.78
N PRO A 75 13.48 -6.56 10.00
CA PRO A 75 13.15 -5.21 10.49
C PRO A 75 13.65 -5.00 11.92
N ASP A 76 14.36 -3.91 12.13
CA ASP A 76 14.82 -3.40 13.43
C ASP A 76 14.84 -1.86 13.48
N HIS A 77 15.35 -1.27 14.56
CA HIS A 77 15.42 0.19 14.74
C HIS A 77 16.18 0.95 13.66
N THR A 78 17.02 0.29 12.87
CA THR A 78 17.77 0.90 11.76
C THR A 78 16.98 0.91 10.45
N SER A 79 15.86 0.17 10.37
CA SER A 79 15.09 -0.02 9.12
C SER A 79 14.67 1.28 8.47
N TRP A 80 14.30 2.30 9.25
CA TRP A 80 13.91 3.60 8.71
C TRP A 80 14.99 4.20 7.80
N ARG A 81 16.26 4.08 8.17
CA ARG A 81 17.39 4.58 7.38
C ARG A 81 17.69 3.77 6.12
N SER A 82 17.02 2.64 5.93
CA SER A 82 17.11 1.83 4.72
C SER A 82 16.21 2.35 3.60
N PHE A 83 15.42 3.39 3.86
CA PHE A 83 14.53 4.00 2.90
C PHE A 83 14.92 5.45 2.63
N ILE A 84 14.71 5.86 1.38
CA ILE A 84 14.76 7.26 0.94
C ILE A 84 13.33 7.70 0.66
N PHE A 85 12.93 8.82 1.26
CA PHE A 85 11.58 9.36 1.15
C PHE A 85 11.59 10.72 0.48
N TYR A 86 10.60 10.95 -0.38
CA TYR A 86 10.28 12.23 -0.98
C TYR A 86 8.77 12.46 -0.91
N GLY A 87 8.41 13.71 -0.60
CA GLY A 87 7.04 14.16 -0.58
C GLY A 87 6.97 15.63 -0.97
N GLU A 88 6.28 15.92 -2.06
CA GLU A 88 5.90 17.26 -2.46
C GLU A 88 4.39 17.35 -2.57
N LYS A 89 3.81 18.46 -2.11
CA LYS A 89 2.38 18.66 -2.15
C LYS A 89 1.99 20.11 -2.23
N ARG A 90 0.83 20.34 -2.83
CA ARG A 90 0.08 21.59 -2.76
C ARG A 90 -1.37 21.28 -2.43
N PHE A 91 -1.87 21.85 -1.34
CA PHE A 91 -3.29 21.75 -1.00
C PHE A 91 -4.11 22.84 -1.71
N GLY A 92 -5.43 22.78 -1.57
CA GLY A 92 -6.35 23.80 -2.05
C GLY A 92 -7.27 23.36 -3.20
N GLY A 93 -7.30 22.06 -3.51
CA GLY A 93 -8.23 21.47 -4.47
C GLY A 93 -7.99 21.95 -5.89
N LYS A 94 -8.97 21.68 -6.77
CA LYS A 94 -8.94 22.07 -8.18
C LYS A 94 -8.67 23.57 -8.39
N ALA A 95 -9.20 24.43 -7.53
CA ALA A 95 -9.02 25.89 -7.62
C ALA A 95 -7.56 26.34 -7.48
N ASN A 96 -6.72 25.55 -6.81
CA ASN A 96 -5.29 25.83 -6.62
C ASN A 96 -4.39 24.82 -7.33
N ALA A 97 -4.94 24.04 -8.27
CA ALA A 97 -4.27 22.91 -8.89
C ALA A 97 -3.56 22.05 -7.83
N GLY A 98 -4.30 21.67 -6.78
CA GLY A 98 -3.78 20.85 -5.69
C GLY A 98 -3.15 19.57 -6.24
N PHE A 99 -2.04 19.13 -5.65
CA PHE A 99 -1.35 17.92 -6.08
C PHE A 99 -0.57 17.30 -4.93
N GLY A 100 -0.17 16.05 -5.14
CA GLY A 100 0.89 15.44 -4.36
C GLY A 100 1.72 14.51 -5.22
N ASP A 101 3.02 14.50 -4.97
CA ASP A 101 4.00 13.60 -5.54
C ASP A 101 4.81 12.99 -4.40
N TYR A 102 4.54 11.72 -4.13
CA TYR A 102 5.12 10.99 -3.01
C TYR A 102 5.78 9.72 -3.51
N TRP A 103 6.98 9.47 -3.03
CA TRP A 103 7.60 8.17 -3.21
C TRP A 103 8.50 7.77 -2.05
N LEU A 104 8.60 6.47 -1.85
CA LEU A 104 9.53 5.82 -0.94
C LEU A 104 10.36 4.83 -1.77
N SER A 105 11.67 4.89 -1.63
CA SER A 105 12.58 4.01 -2.36
C SER A 105 13.57 3.28 -1.48
N PHE A 106 14.01 2.12 -1.93
CA PHE A 106 15.03 1.32 -1.30
C PHE A 106 15.73 0.43 -2.33
N GLU A 107 16.90 -0.08 -1.99
CA GLU A 107 17.65 -1.04 -2.82
C GLU A 107 17.73 -2.40 -2.14
N ASN A 108 17.43 -3.45 -2.90
CA ASN A 108 17.61 -4.83 -2.48
C ASN A 108 18.28 -5.64 -3.59
N LYS A 109 19.48 -6.16 -3.33
CA LYS A 109 20.27 -6.98 -4.27
C LYS A 109 20.45 -6.30 -5.65
N HIS A 110 20.89 -5.04 -5.67
CA HIS A 110 21.09 -4.24 -6.90
C HIS A 110 19.82 -3.95 -7.71
N VAL A 111 18.64 -4.16 -7.11
CA VAL A 111 17.36 -3.77 -7.66
C VAL A 111 16.81 -2.63 -6.82
N ARG A 112 16.52 -1.50 -7.45
CA ARG A 112 15.87 -0.37 -6.81
C ARG A 112 14.37 -0.48 -6.96
N TYR A 113 13.67 -0.32 -5.85
CA TYR A 113 12.22 -0.28 -5.78
C TYR A 113 11.81 1.12 -5.36
N ARG A 114 10.84 1.71 -6.08
CA ARG A 114 10.23 2.99 -5.72
C ARG A 114 8.72 2.81 -5.69
N VAL A 115 8.16 2.82 -4.49
CA VAL A 115 6.71 2.86 -4.27
C VAL A 115 6.26 4.30 -4.42
N TYR A 116 5.28 4.56 -5.27
CA TYR A 116 4.81 5.91 -5.56
C TYR A 116 3.31 6.08 -5.34
N GLU A 117 2.92 7.30 -5.00
CA GLU A 117 1.56 7.80 -4.93
C GLU A 117 1.55 9.24 -5.47
N THR A 118 0.76 9.48 -6.51
CA THR A 118 0.61 10.81 -7.10
C THR A 118 -0.87 11.13 -7.29
N TRP A 119 -1.23 12.40 -7.13
CA TRP A 119 -2.55 12.91 -7.48
C TRP A 119 -2.48 14.35 -7.98
N ASN A 120 -3.44 14.72 -8.81
CA ASN A 120 -3.62 16.09 -9.30
C ASN A 120 -5.12 16.42 -9.29
N ASP A 121 -5.50 17.46 -8.54
CA ASP A 121 -6.88 17.90 -8.36
C ASP A 121 -7.41 18.72 -9.55
N GLU A 122 -6.52 19.25 -10.41
CA GLU A 122 -6.89 20.02 -11.60
C GLU A 122 -7.59 19.13 -12.64
N ASP A 123 -6.97 18.00 -12.94
CA ASP A 123 -7.44 17.01 -13.91
C ASP A 123 -8.07 15.76 -13.27
N GLY A 124 -7.99 15.62 -11.95
CA GLY A 124 -8.51 14.48 -11.19
C GLY A 124 -7.69 13.20 -11.36
N SER A 125 -6.47 13.29 -11.89
CA SER A 125 -5.62 12.12 -12.09
C SER A 125 -5.06 11.60 -10.78
N THR A 126 -4.88 10.29 -10.69
CA THR A 126 -4.21 9.62 -9.57
C THR A 126 -3.45 8.42 -10.12
N ALA A 127 -2.23 8.21 -9.64
CA ALA A 127 -1.45 7.03 -9.98
C ALA A 127 -0.71 6.50 -8.75
N ILE A 128 -0.79 5.18 -8.58
CA ILE A 128 -0.08 4.43 -7.54
C ILE A 128 0.63 3.23 -8.17
N GLY A 129 1.74 2.80 -7.59
CA GLY A 129 2.45 1.63 -8.09
C GLY A 129 3.84 1.46 -7.53
N VAL A 130 4.59 0.57 -8.16
CA VAL A 130 6.02 0.34 -7.89
C VAL A 130 6.80 0.45 -9.18
N GLU A 131 7.74 1.38 -9.24
CA GLU A 131 8.81 1.40 -10.24
C GLU A 131 9.92 0.46 -9.77
N VAL A 132 10.28 -0.51 -10.60
CA VAL A 132 11.37 -1.45 -10.33
C VAL A 132 12.46 -1.20 -11.38
N THR A 133 13.66 -0.87 -10.90
CA THR A 133 14.82 -0.61 -11.73
C THR A 133 15.89 -1.66 -11.49
N SER A 134 16.32 -2.35 -12.54
CA SER A 134 17.40 -3.34 -12.51
C SER A 134 18.21 -3.26 -13.79
N ASN A 135 19.54 -3.19 -13.69
CA ASN A 135 20.45 -3.14 -14.83
C ASN A 135 20.08 -2.06 -15.87
N GLY A 136 19.69 -0.88 -15.40
CA GLY A 136 19.25 0.25 -16.25
C GLY A 136 17.86 0.07 -16.89
N LYS A 137 17.21 -1.09 -16.75
CA LYS A 137 15.84 -1.32 -17.21
C LYS A 137 14.84 -0.96 -16.13
N ARG A 138 13.78 -0.25 -16.52
CA ARG A 138 12.66 0.12 -15.67
C ARG A 138 11.40 -0.63 -16.06
N ILE A 139 10.67 -1.12 -15.06
CA ILE A 139 9.32 -1.66 -15.20
C ILE A 139 8.39 -0.99 -14.19
N PHE A 140 7.13 -0.79 -14.59
CA PHE A 140 6.12 -0.16 -13.74
C PHE A 140 5.03 -1.18 -13.40
N LEU A 141 4.94 -1.50 -12.11
CA LEU A 141 3.89 -2.33 -11.54
C LEU A 141 2.76 -1.40 -11.09
N LYS A 142 1.80 -1.14 -11.99
CA LYS A 142 0.68 -0.23 -11.71
C LYS A 142 -0.25 -0.84 -10.65
N GLY A 143 -0.63 -0.06 -9.65
CA GLY A 143 -1.63 -0.45 -8.65
C GLY A 143 -3.07 -0.11 -9.08
N ASP A 144 -4.02 -0.81 -8.48
CA ASP A 144 -5.45 -0.50 -8.54
C ASP A 144 -5.78 0.57 -7.49
N THR A 145 -6.10 1.79 -7.94
CA THR A 145 -6.40 2.92 -7.07
C THR A 145 -7.60 2.69 -6.16
N ASN A 146 -8.53 1.82 -6.53
CA ASN A 146 -9.70 1.51 -5.70
C ASN A 146 -9.36 0.59 -4.52
N SER A 147 -8.23 -0.12 -4.60
CA SER A 147 -7.75 -1.02 -3.54
C SER A 147 -6.84 -0.32 -2.52
N LYS A 148 -6.65 1.00 -2.66
CA LYS A 148 -5.73 1.78 -1.84
C LYS A 148 -6.25 1.89 -0.40
N GLU A 149 -5.39 1.54 0.56
CA GLU A 149 -5.60 1.85 1.98
C GLU A 149 -4.44 2.69 2.50
N GLY A 150 -4.75 3.76 3.23
CA GLY A 150 -3.74 4.71 3.72
C GLY A 150 -3.17 5.61 2.62
N THR A 151 -2.03 6.24 2.89
CA THR A 151 -1.35 7.16 1.96
C THR A 151 0.12 7.31 2.36
N LEU A 152 1.00 7.47 1.36
CA LEU A 152 2.41 7.81 1.57
C LEU A 152 2.60 9.19 2.23
N LEU A 153 1.62 10.09 2.11
CA LEU A 153 1.60 11.38 2.82
C LEU A 153 1.80 11.21 4.34
N ARG A 154 1.36 10.09 4.93
CA ARG A 154 1.54 9.80 6.37
C ARG A 154 3.01 9.70 6.80
N LEU A 155 3.94 9.56 5.86
CA LEU A 155 5.37 9.49 6.13
C LEU A 155 6.00 10.88 6.34
N ASP A 156 5.31 11.98 6.05
CA ASP A 156 5.83 13.33 6.30
C ASP A 156 6.23 13.53 7.76
N ASP A 157 5.41 13.03 8.70
CA ASP A 157 5.67 13.12 10.14
C ASP A 157 6.89 12.27 10.59
N GLU A 158 7.26 11.29 9.76
CA GLU A 158 8.31 10.30 10.04
C GLU A 158 9.57 10.55 9.19
N ALA A 159 9.55 11.54 8.28
CA ALA A 159 10.58 11.77 7.26
C ALA A 159 11.99 11.88 7.85
N LYS A 160 12.13 12.52 9.03
CA LYS A 160 13.40 12.68 9.76
C LYS A 160 14.07 11.37 10.18
N LYS A 161 13.37 10.24 10.15
CA LYS A 161 13.92 8.91 10.47
C LYS A 161 14.56 8.24 9.24
N MET A 162 14.27 8.75 8.05
CA MET A 162 14.68 8.20 6.75
C MET A 162 15.78 9.07 6.13
N VAL A 163 16.38 8.57 5.05
CA VAL A 163 17.30 9.38 4.23
C VAL A 163 16.46 10.37 3.42
N ASN A 164 16.84 11.65 3.45
CA ASN A 164 16.17 12.67 2.66
C ASN A 164 16.59 12.54 1.20
N SER A 165 15.63 12.57 0.27
CA SER A 165 15.93 12.56 -1.17
C SER A 165 16.83 13.73 -1.61
N ALA A 166 16.81 14.86 -0.88
CA ALA A 166 17.67 16.01 -1.16
C ALA A 166 19.17 15.73 -0.91
N ASP A 167 19.48 14.73 -0.09
CA ASP A 167 20.86 14.33 0.22
C ASP A 167 21.42 13.32 -0.81
N ASP A 168 20.58 12.80 -1.72
CA ASP A 168 20.90 11.78 -2.73
C ASP A 168 21.32 12.39 -4.08
N GLU A 169 21.32 13.73 -4.20
CA GLU A 169 21.80 14.50 -5.36
C GLU A 169 23.26 14.98 -5.22
N LEU A 170 24.04 14.45 -4.26
CA LEU A 170 25.47 14.77 -4.04
C LEU A 170 26.42 13.61 -4.35
#